data_AF-A0ABD4TD51-F1
#
_entry.id   AF-A0ABD4TD51-F1
#
_cell.length_a   1.000
_cell.length_b   1.000
_cell.length_c   1.000
_cell.angle_alpha   90.00
_cell.angle_beta   90.00
_cell.angle_gamma   90.00
#
_symmetry.space_group_name_H-M   'P 1'
#
loop_
_entity.id
_entity.type
_entity.pdbx_description
1 polymer ?
#
loop_
_entity_poly.entity_id
_entity_poly.type
_entity_poly.pdbx_seq_one_letter_code
_entity_poly.pdbx_strand_id
1 'polypeptide(L)'
;MVPVPVTRPPRTLSPVDAGTRESALCTIANVGTALETLREVRKHVRGDHKRRLDDVAVILRVVALEAQATYAITDDEARAFIRNCRSR
;
A
#
# COMPACT_ATOMS: atom_id res chain seq x y z
N MET A 1 52.33 -14.15 7.27
CA MET A 1 50.94 -13.76 6.91
C MET A 1 50.40 -12.92 8.04
N VAL A 2 50.13 -11.63 7.82
CA VAL A 2 49.52 -10.74 8.82
C VAL A 2 48.01 -10.71 8.55
N PRO A 3 47.14 -10.90 9.55
CA PRO A 3 45.70 -10.86 9.33
C PRO A 3 45.26 -9.40 9.21
N VAL A 4 44.59 -9.06 8.11
CA VAL A 4 43.95 -7.75 7.93
C VAL A 4 42.65 -7.73 8.74
N PRO A 5 42.43 -6.77 9.65
CA PRO A 5 41.16 -6.68 10.36
C PRO A 5 40.11 -6.12 9.40
N VAL A 6 39.05 -6.90 9.14
CA VAL A 6 37.86 -6.41 8.42
C VAL A 6 37.03 -5.57 9.39
N THR A 7 37.42 -4.32 9.59
CA THR A 7 36.56 -3.30 10.20
C THR A 7 35.61 -2.79 9.13
N ARG A 8 34.56 -3.57 8.81
CA ARG A 8 33.46 -3.05 7.99
C ARG A 8 32.51 -2.30 8.93
N PRO A 9 32.36 -0.97 8.81
CA PRO A 9 31.38 -0.25 9.63
C PRO A 9 29.98 -0.80 9.32
N PRO A 10 29.06 -0.82 10.31
CA PRO A 10 27.68 -1.16 10.04
C PRO A 10 27.19 -0.19 8.97
N ARG A 11 26.66 -0.73 7.87
CA ARG A 11 25.92 0.11 6.93
C ARG A 11 24.64 0.53 7.66
N THR A 12 24.68 1.67 8.33
CA THR A 12 23.49 2.38 8.76
C THR A 12 22.72 2.71 7.50
N LEU A 13 21.76 1.86 7.15
CA LEU A 13 20.73 2.25 6.19
C LEU A 13 20.07 3.48 6.80
N SER A 14 19.92 4.53 5.99
CA SER A 14 19.17 5.72 6.42
C SER A 14 17.83 5.25 7.01
N PRO A 15 17.40 5.82 8.13
CA PRO A 15 16.05 5.55 8.62
C PRO A 15 15.10 5.82 7.47
N VAL A 16 14.38 4.80 7.01
CA VAL A 16 13.24 5.03 6.13
C VAL A 16 12.24 5.75 7.03
N ASP A 17 12.03 7.04 6.80
CA ASP A 17 11.03 7.80 7.54
C ASP A 17 9.70 7.05 7.39
N ALA A 18 9.15 6.61 8.53
CA ALA A 18 7.79 6.11 8.54
C ALA A 18 6.89 7.23 8.00
N GLY A 19 6.06 6.90 7.01
CA GLY A 19 5.10 7.84 6.45
C GLY A 19 4.19 8.46 7.51
N THR A 20 3.40 9.46 7.13
CA THR A 20 2.44 10.07 8.05
C THR A 20 1.12 9.31 8.05
N ARG A 21 0.37 9.40 9.15
CA ARG A 21 -1.00 8.88 9.22
C ARG A 21 -1.90 9.43 8.10
N GLU A 22 -1.71 10.70 7.72
CA GLU A 22 -2.42 11.32 6.61
C GLU A 22 -2.06 10.66 5.26
N SER A 23 -0.77 10.40 5.01
CA SER A 23 -0.34 9.69 3.80
C SER A 23 -0.90 8.26 3.74
N ALA A 24 -1.09 7.62 4.90
CA ALA A 24 -1.72 6.31 5.00
C ALA A 24 -3.22 6.37 4.64
N LEU A 25 -3.96 7.37 5.15
CA LEU A 25 -5.37 7.60 4.77
C LEU A 25 -5.51 7.87 3.26
N CYS A 26 -4.63 8.68 2.68
CA CYS A 26 -4.57 8.89 1.23
C CYS A 26 -4.29 7.58 0.47
N THR A 27 -3.37 6.76 0.96
CA THR A 27 -3.06 5.45 0.37
C THR A 27 -4.29 4.54 0.36
N ILE A 28 -4.99 4.44 1.49
CA ILE A 28 -6.21 3.64 1.62
C ILE A 28 -7.30 4.14 0.64
N ALA A 29 -7.48 5.46 0.54
CA ALA A 29 -8.44 6.05 -0.40
C ALA A 29 -8.07 5.75 -1.87
N ASN A 30 -6.79 5.89 -2.23
CA ASN A 30 -6.29 5.59 -3.58
C ASN A 30 -6.45 4.10 -3.92
N VAL A 31 -6.19 3.19 -2.97
CA VAL A 31 -6.47 1.77 -3.13
C VAL A 31 -7.96 1.53 -3.42
N GLY A 32 -8.85 2.18 -2.67
CA GLY A 32 -10.29 2.09 -2.89
C GLY A 32 -10.68 2.46 -4.34
N THR A 33 -10.21 3.60 -4.82
CA THR A 33 -10.42 4.05 -6.21
C THR A 33 -9.82 3.08 -7.23
N ALA A 34 -8.59 2.62 -7.00
CA ALA A 34 -7.92 1.68 -7.90
C ALA A 34 -8.68 0.36 -8.01
N LEU A 35 -9.24 -0.16 -6.92
CA LEU A 35 -10.06 -1.36 -6.93
C LEU A 35 -11.37 -1.18 -7.72
N GLU A 36 -12.00 0.00 -7.63
CA GLU A 36 -13.17 0.33 -8.45
C GLU A 36 -12.80 0.34 -9.94
N THR A 37 -11.69 0.98 -10.32
CA THR A 37 -11.18 1.00 -11.70
C THR A 37 -10.83 -0.40 -12.20
N LEU A 38 -10.12 -1.20 -11.41
CA LEU A 38 -9.76 -2.57 -11.76
C LEU A 38 -11.00 -3.43 -11.98
N ARG A 39 -12.03 -3.28 -11.12
CA ARG A 39 -13.30 -3.99 -11.29
C ARG A 39 -13.98 -3.65 -12.60
N GLU A 40 -13.88 -2.40 -13.06
CA GLU A 40 -14.42 -1.98 -14.36
C GLU A 40 -13.61 -2.59 -15.52
N VAL A 41 -12.28 -2.45 -15.50
CA VAL A 41 -11.39 -3.02 -16.53
C VAL A 41 -11.57 -4.53 -16.62
N ARG A 42 -11.74 -5.21 -15.49
CA ARG A 42 -11.92 -6.66 -15.40
C ARG A 42 -13.11 -7.17 -16.21
N LYS A 43 -14.17 -6.37 -16.41
CA LYS A 43 -15.34 -6.75 -17.22
C LYS A 43 -14.95 -7.00 -18.68
N HIS A 44 -13.92 -6.30 -19.15
CA HIS A 44 -13.49 -6.22 -20.55
C HIS A 44 -12.37 -7.21 -20.91
N VAL A 45 -11.75 -7.87 -19.93
CA VAL A 45 -10.65 -8.83 -20.16
C VAL A 45 -11.04 -10.27 -19.83
N ARG A 46 -10.28 -11.24 -20.37
CA ARG A 46 -10.47 -12.69 -20.19
C ARG A 46 -9.12 -13.39 -20.00
N GLY A 47 -9.17 -14.68 -19.67
CA GLY A 47 -7.99 -15.53 -19.50
C GLY A 47 -7.01 -14.98 -18.47
N ASP A 48 -5.72 -15.04 -18.79
CA ASP A 48 -4.65 -14.68 -17.86
C ASP A 48 -4.69 -13.21 -17.43
N HIS A 49 -5.09 -12.30 -18.32
CA HIS A 49 -5.22 -10.87 -17.96
C HIS A 49 -6.22 -10.68 -16.82
N LYS A 50 -7.35 -11.41 -16.85
CA LYS A 50 -8.35 -11.35 -15.78
C LYS A 50 -7.79 -11.87 -14.46
N ARG A 51 -7.03 -12.98 -14.49
CA ARG A 51 -6.36 -13.53 -13.29
C ARG A 51 -5.35 -12.55 -12.71
N ARG A 52 -4.52 -11.94 -13.54
CA ARG A 52 -3.53 -10.93 -13.10
C ARG A 52 -4.18 -9.70 -12.47
N LEU A 53 -5.34 -9.25 -12.98
CA LEU A 53 -6.08 -8.17 -12.32
C LEU A 53 -6.62 -8.59 -10.94
N ASP A 54 -7.03 -9.85 -10.79
CA ASP A 54 -7.46 -10.39 -9.49
C ASP A 54 -6.28 -10.44 -8.50
N ASP A 55 -5.10 -10.85 -8.94
CA ASP A 55 -3.87 -10.85 -8.13
C ASP A 55 -3.49 -9.43 -7.67
N VAL A 56 -3.53 -8.45 -8.59
CA VAL A 56 -3.27 -7.04 -8.25
C VAL A 56 -4.31 -6.53 -7.24
N ALA A 57 -5.58 -6.89 -7.39
CA ALA A 57 -6.62 -6.51 -6.44
C ALA A 57 -6.39 -7.11 -5.04
N VAL A 58 -5.80 -8.30 -4.93
CA VAL A 58 -5.38 -8.87 -3.64
C VAL A 58 -4.24 -8.05 -3.04
N ILE A 59 -3.20 -7.77 -3.81
CA ILE A 59 -2.04 -6.98 -3.35
C ILE A 59 -2.47 -5.60 -2.83
N LEU A 60 -3.33 -4.91 -3.58
CA LEU A 60 -3.83 -3.60 -3.17
C LEU A 60 -4.60 -3.65 -1.83
N ARG A 61 -5.40 -4.71 -1.60
CA ARG A 61 -6.08 -4.89 -0.31
C ARG A 61 -5.10 -5.12 0.83
N VAL A 62 -4.04 -5.91 0.61
CA VAL A 62 -2.99 -6.11 1.61
C VAL A 62 -2.33 -4.78 1.95
N VAL A 63 -1.98 -3.96 0.95
CA VAL A 63 -1.40 -2.62 1.18
C VAL A 63 -2.31 -1.73 2.04
N ALA A 64 -3.62 -1.73 1.77
CA ALA A 64 -4.56 -0.97 2.60
C ALA A 64 -4.64 -1.49 4.04
N LEU A 65 -4.69 -2.81 4.23
CA LEU A 65 -4.73 -3.44 5.56
C LEU A 65 -3.45 -3.20 6.35
N GLU A 66 -2.28 -3.27 5.71
CA GLU A 66 -1.00 -2.96 6.33
C GLU A 66 -0.91 -1.48 6.72
N ALA A 67 -1.41 -0.57 5.88
CA ALA A 67 -1.50 0.85 6.24
C ALA A 67 -2.44 1.05 7.44
N GLN A 68 -3.59 0.36 7.48
CA GLN A 68 -4.50 0.43 8.64
C GLN A 68 -3.85 -0.06 9.93
N ALA A 69 -3.19 -1.22 9.89
CA ALA A 69 -2.52 -1.80 11.04
C ALA A 69 -1.34 -0.93 11.53
N THR A 70 -0.51 -0.43 10.60
CA THR A 70 0.69 0.36 10.91
C THR A 70 0.34 1.68 11.61
N TYR A 71 -0.76 2.33 11.20
CA TYR A 71 -1.14 3.66 11.70
C TYR A 71 -2.37 3.64 12.62
N ALA A 72 -2.80 2.45 13.08
CA ALA A 72 -3.98 2.25 13.90
C ALA A 72 -5.23 2.97 13.34
N ILE A 73 -5.43 2.86 12.02
CA ILE A 73 -6.59 3.45 11.33
C ILE A 73 -7.72 2.41 11.32
N THR A 74 -8.86 2.77 11.89
CA THR A 74 -10.05 1.93 11.88
C THR A 74 -10.77 1.96 10.53
N ASP A 75 -11.62 0.96 10.27
CA ASP A 75 -12.47 0.93 9.07
C ASP A 75 -13.42 2.14 9.00
N ASP A 76 -13.91 2.62 10.14
CA ASP A 76 -14.81 3.78 10.18
C ASP A 76 -14.09 5.07 9.82
N GLU A 77 -12.85 5.26 10.30
CA GLU A 77 -12.01 6.39 9.94
C GLU A 77 -11.65 6.38 8.45
N ALA A 78 -11.24 5.22 7.93
CA ALA A 78 -10.96 5.05 6.51
C ALA A 78 -12.20 5.38 5.66
N ARG A 79 -13.37 4.84 6.02
CA ARG A 79 -14.65 5.11 5.33
C ARG A 79 -15.06 6.58 5.43
N ALA A 80 -14.90 7.20 6.59
CA ALA A 80 -15.21 8.62 6.79
C ALA A 80 -14.32 9.52 5.92
N PHE A 81 -13.02 9.23 5.87
CA PHE A 81 -12.07 9.96 5.03
C PHE A 81 -12.43 9.83 3.54
N ILE A 82 -12.66 8.61 3.05
CA ILE A 82 -13.05 8.35 1.65
C ILE A 82 -14.34 9.12 1.28
N ARG A 83 -15.34 9.14 2.18
CA ARG A 83 -16.57 9.91 1.94
C ARG A 83 -16.28 11.42 1.85
N ASN A 84 -15.43 11.95 2.71
CA ASN A 84 -15.05 13.37 2.68
C ASN A 84 -14.35 13.72 1.36
N CYS A 85 -13.40 12.90 0.91
CA CYS A 85 -12.73 13.09 -0.37
C CYS A 85 -13.68 13.12 -1.57
N ARG A 86 -14.78 12.36 -1.53
CA ARG A 86 -15.80 12.31 -2.61
C ARG A 86 -16.82 13.45 -2.55
N SER A 87 -16.92 14.15 -1.44
CA SER A 87 -17.86 15.27 -1.24
C SER A 87 -17.28 16.63 -1.63
N ARG A 88 -15.98 16.68 -1.95
CA ARG A 88 -15.26 17.86 -2.44
C ARG A 88 -15.16 17.79 -3.96
#